data_AF-A0A078API9-F1
#
_entry.id   AF-A0A078API9-F1
#
_cell.length_a   1.000
_cell.length_b   1.000
_cell.length_c   1.000
_cell.angle_alpha   90.00
_cell.angle_beta   90.00
_cell.angle_gamma   90.00
#
_symmetry.space_group_name_H-M   'P 1'
#
loop_
_entity.id
_entity.type
_entity.pdbx_description
1 polymer ?
#
loop_
_entity_poly.entity_id
_entity_poly.type
_entity_poly.pdbx_seq_one_letter_code
_entity_poly.pdbx_strand_id
1 'polypeptide(L)'
;MTDREENDRHGGTSDIFTNNHDLIGVEGIIRSQKNEIEKKKLELRIENEKYFRQHPEIRGLITLFVRKILDDRPDNILEYAGTFFDRAELRDVVEQAIEQERREAERNELLNNLIKGKTLIQ
;
A
#
# COMPACT_ATOMS: atom_id res chain seq x y z
N MET A 1 38.37 -41.09 -13.83
CA MET A 1 37.25 -41.93 -13.34
C MET A 1 37.21 -41.72 -11.83
N THR A 2 36.26 -41.01 -11.23
CA THR A 2 34.97 -40.49 -11.70
C THR A 2 34.56 -39.36 -10.77
N ASP A 3 34.31 -38.19 -11.36
CA ASP A 3 33.41 -37.16 -10.84
C ASP A 3 31.99 -37.71 -10.66
N ARG A 4 31.29 -37.27 -9.62
CA ARG A 4 29.82 -37.22 -9.44
C ARG A 4 29.55 -36.58 -8.08
N GLU A 5 29.16 -35.31 -7.97
CA GLU A 5 27.83 -34.75 -8.27
C GLU A 5 26.67 -35.57 -7.70
N GLU A 6 26.13 -35.09 -6.57
CA GLU A 6 24.75 -35.17 -6.07
C GLU A 6 24.69 -34.11 -4.95
N ASN A 7 24.34 -32.84 -5.18
CA ASN A 7 23.11 -32.24 -5.69
C ASN A 7 21.83 -32.56 -4.89
N ASP A 8 21.29 -31.48 -4.32
CA ASP A 8 19.90 -31.19 -3.94
C ASP A 8 19.16 -32.06 -2.91
N ARG A 9 18.71 -31.41 -1.81
CA ARG A 9 17.26 -31.18 -1.58
C ARG A 9 16.99 -29.84 -0.87
N HIS A 10 16.21 -29.02 -1.56
CA HIS A 10 15.56 -27.77 -1.18
C HIS A 10 14.60 -27.88 0.03
N GLY A 11 14.39 -26.74 0.69
CA GLY A 11 13.20 -26.45 1.50
C GLY A 11 13.46 -25.38 2.58
N GLY A 12 13.04 -24.12 2.47
CA GLY A 12 12.16 -23.52 1.49
C GLY A 12 12.51 -22.06 1.23
N THR A 13 12.22 -21.68 -0.01
CA THR A 13 12.08 -20.31 -0.48
C THR A 13 10.96 -19.65 0.32
N SER A 14 11.31 -19.00 1.45
CA SER A 14 10.60 -17.77 1.74
C SER A 14 11.10 -16.79 0.71
N ASP A 15 10.27 -16.51 -0.29
CA ASP A 15 10.48 -15.34 -1.14
C ASP A 15 10.43 -14.13 -0.20
N ILE A 16 11.59 -13.80 0.36
CA ILE A 16 11.80 -12.58 1.13
C ILE A 16 11.55 -11.49 0.09
N PHE A 17 10.39 -10.85 0.17
CA PHE A 17 10.10 -9.59 -0.50
C PHE A 17 11.15 -8.58 -0.03
N THR A 18 12.33 -8.64 -0.63
CA THR A 18 13.43 -7.72 -0.42
C THR A 18 13.02 -6.47 -1.16
N ASN A 19 12.61 -5.45 -0.41
CA ASN A 19 12.42 -4.14 -1.00
C ASN A 19 13.80 -3.68 -1.50
N ASN A 20 13.91 -3.20 -2.74
CA ASN A 20 15.19 -2.72 -3.29
C ASN A 20 15.87 -1.67 -2.39
N HIS A 21 15.09 -0.97 -1.54
CA HIS A 21 15.61 -0.01 -0.56
C HIS A 21 16.27 -0.66 0.67
N ASP A 22 16.11 -1.96 0.90
CA ASP A 22 16.78 -2.76 1.94
C ASP A 22 18.16 -3.28 1.48
N LEU A 23 18.43 -3.23 0.17
CA LEU A 23 19.70 -3.56 -0.49
C LEU A 23 20.71 -2.40 -0.50
N ILE A 24 20.54 -1.37 0.35
CA ILE A 24 21.52 -0.29 0.49
C ILE A 24 22.71 -0.80 1.32
N GLY A 25 23.46 -1.73 0.73
CA GLY A 25 24.83 -2.05 1.08
C GLY A 25 25.74 -1.22 0.18
N VAL A 26 25.88 0.07 0.49
CA VAL A 26 26.99 0.85 -0.06
C VAL A 26 28.27 0.25 0.53
N GLU A 27 29.22 -0.11 -0.33
CA GLU A 27 30.53 -0.62 0.07
C GLU A 27 31.20 0.42 0.99
N GLY A 28 31.34 0.13 2.29
CA GLY A 28 31.91 1.04 3.30
C GLY A 28 31.07 1.31 4.56
N ILE A 29 29.83 0.84 4.66
CA ILE A 29 29.01 1.00 5.89
C ILE A 29 29.41 -0.06 6.93
N ILE A 30 29.92 0.40 8.08
CA ILE A 30 30.26 -0.48 9.23
C ILE A 30 28.96 -1.13 9.76
N ARG A 31 28.99 -2.40 10.18
CA ARG A 31 27.79 -3.13 10.67
C ARG A 31 26.96 -2.36 11.71
N SER A 32 27.61 -1.55 12.56
CA SER A 32 26.92 -0.68 13.53
C SER A 32 26.11 0.44 12.87
N GLN A 33 26.62 1.05 11.80
CA GLN A 33 25.90 2.06 11.02
C GLN A 33 24.69 1.46 10.31
N LYS A 34 24.78 0.21 9.85
CA LYS A 34 23.65 -0.51 9.25
C LYS A 34 22.49 -0.67 10.24
N ASN A 35 22.77 -1.09 11.48
CA ASN A 35 21.75 -1.25 12.51
C ASN A 35 21.05 0.08 12.85
N GLU A 36 21.81 1.18 12.93
CA GLU A 36 21.24 2.51 13.17
C GLU A 36 20.38 2.99 11.99
N ILE A 37 20.80 2.70 10.75
CA ILE A 37 20.00 3.01 9.55
C ILE A 37 18.69 2.22 9.56
N GLU A 38 18.74 0.93 9.89
CA GLU A 38 17.55 0.07 9.98
C GLU A 38 16.58 0.56 11.06
N LYS A 39 17.09 0.94 12.24
CA LYS A 39 16.27 1.53 13.31
C LYS A 39 15.57 2.81 12.84
N LYS A 40 16.29 3.72 12.20
CA LYS A 40 15.71 4.96 11.66
C LYS A 40 14.68 4.70 10.57
N LYS A 41 14.93 3.73 9.67
CA LYS A 41 13.95 3.31 8.66
C LYS A 41 12.68 2.78 9.30
N LEU A 42 12.79 1.98 10.37
CA LEU A 42 11.63 1.49 11.10
C LEU A 42 10.82 2.63 11.72
N GLU A 43 11.49 3.58 12.39
CA GLU A 43 10.85 4.78 12.96
C GLU A 43 10.09 5.56 11.87
N LEU A 44 10.73 5.82 10.73
CA LEU A 44 10.12 6.48 9.58
C LEU A 44 8.92 5.71 9.01
N ARG A 45 8.99 4.38 8.95
CA ARG A 45 7.86 3.55 8.49
C ARG A 45 6.66 3.68 9.42
N ILE A 46 6.90 3.71 10.73
CA ILE A 46 5.84 3.89 11.73
C ILE A 46 5.23 5.29 11.61
N GLU A 47 6.04 6.32 11.44
CA GLU A 47 5.57 7.70 11.27
C GLU A 47 4.75 7.84 9.99
N ASN A 48 5.24 7.31 8.86
CA ASN A 48 4.51 7.30 7.61
C ASN A 48 3.16 6.61 7.76
N GLU A 49 3.11 5.44 8.41
CA GLU A 49 1.85 4.73 8.61
C GLU A 49 0.87 5.52 9.49
N LYS A 50 1.36 6.16 10.55
CA LYS A 50 0.53 7.07 11.37
C LYS A 50 -0.02 8.22 10.53
N TYR A 51 0.81 8.81 9.67
CA TYR A 51 0.41 9.87 8.75
C TYR A 51 -0.69 9.38 7.79
N PHE A 52 -0.50 8.24 7.11
CA PHE A 52 -1.54 7.66 6.23
C PHE A 52 -2.84 7.34 6.97
N ARG A 53 -2.77 6.92 8.25
CA ARG A 53 -3.97 6.68 9.06
C ARG A 53 -4.70 7.97 9.46
N GLN A 54 -3.96 9.05 9.69
CA GLN A 54 -4.52 10.36 10.06
C GLN A 54 -5.06 11.12 8.84
N HIS A 55 -4.56 10.80 7.64
CA HIS A 55 -4.85 11.48 6.39
C HIS A 55 -5.61 10.56 5.40
N PRO A 56 -6.93 10.31 5.62
CA PRO A 56 -7.74 9.45 4.75
C PRO A 56 -7.80 9.95 3.31
N GLU A 57 -7.57 11.24 3.07
CA GLU A 57 -7.50 11.86 1.75
C GLU A 57 -6.44 11.25 0.84
N ILE A 58 -5.32 10.80 1.39
CA ILE A 58 -4.24 10.21 0.60
C ILE A 58 -4.67 8.82 0.10
N ARG A 59 -5.33 8.04 0.97
CA ARG A 59 -5.89 6.74 0.58
C ARG A 59 -6.99 6.91 -0.47
N GLY A 60 -7.89 7.88 -0.28
CA GLY A 60 -8.93 8.21 -1.25
C GLY A 60 -8.34 8.58 -2.60
N LEU A 61 -7.34 9.46 -2.62
CA LEU A 61 -6.64 9.90 -3.82
C LEU A 61 -5.98 8.73 -4.58
N ILE A 62 -5.23 7.87 -3.89
CA ILE A 62 -4.57 6.71 -4.51
C ILE A 62 -5.62 5.73 -5.05
N THR A 63 -6.69 5.47 -4.30
CA THR A 63 -7.77 4.56 -4.71
C THR A 63 -8.47 5.07 -5.96
N LEU A 64 -8.75 6.37 -6.02
CA LEU A 64 -9.36 7.00 -7.19
C LEU A 64 -8.45 6.91 -8.42
N PHE A 65 -7.16 7.17 -8.23
CA PHE A 65 -6.17 7.10 -9.30
C PHE A 65 -6.06 5.69 -9.88
N VAL A 66 -5.95 4.67 -9.02
CA VAL A 66 -5.89 3.27 -9.44
C VAL A 66 -7.17 2.85 -10.15
N ARG A 67 -8.34 3.23 -9.63
CA ARG A 67 -9.62 2.97 -10.30
C ARG A 67 -9.65 3.56 -11.70
N LYS A 68 -9.18 4.80 -11.83
CA LYS A 68 -9.12 5.50 -13.11
C LYS A 68 -8.15 4.87 -14.11
N ILE A 69 -7.00 4.37 -13.66
CA ILE A 69 -6.12 3.55 -14.51
C ILE A 69 -6.81 2.28 -14.98
N LEU A 70 -7.55 1.58 -14.10
CA LEU A 70 -8.24 0.34 -14.46
C LEU A 70 -9.39 0.57 -15.44
N ASP A 71 -10.09 1.69 -15.32
CA ASP A 71 -11.18 2.11 -16.20
C ASP A 71 -10.64 2.54 -17.57
N ASP A 72 -9.67 3.46 -17.60
CA ASP A 72 -9.19 4.11 -18.83
C ASP A 72 -8.08 3.32 -19.55
N ARG A 73 -7.38 2.44 -18.83
CA ARG A 73 -6.27 1.59 -19.32
C ARG A 73 -5.26 2.32 -20.21
N PRO A 74 -4.59 3.37 -19.71
CA PRO A 74 -3.64 4.15 -20.49
C PRO A 74 -2.39 3.34 -20.84
N ASP A 75 -1.83 3.58 -22.02
CA ASP A 75 -0.57 2.96 -22.46
C ASP A 75 0.64 3.45 -21.65
N ASN A 76 0.60 4.70 -21.17
CA ASN A 76 1.64 5.32 -20.35
C ASN A 76 1.09 5.83 -19.01
N ILE A 77 1.33 5.07 -17.95
CA ILE A 77 0.83 5.37 -16.61
C ILE A 77 1.45 6.64 -16.02
N LEU A 78 2.72 6.95 -16.33
CA LEU A 78 3.41 8.11 -15.75
C LEU A 78 2.88 9.43 -16.32
N GLU A 79 2.66 9.47 -17.63
CA GLU A 79 2.04 10.62 -18.28
C GLU A 79 0.59 10.80 -17.81
N TYR A 80 -0.15 9.68 -17.70
CA TYR A 80 -1.48 9.68 -17.12
C TYR A 80 -1.49 10.23 -15.68
N ALA A 81 -0.51 9.86 -14.86
CA ALA A 81 -0.35 10.37 -13.51
C ALA A 81 -0.22 11.91 -13.50
N GLY A 82 0.64 12.47 -14.34
CA GLY A 82 0.79 13.93 -14.45
C GLY A 82 -0.55 14.61 -14.76
N THR A 83 -1.24 14.15 -15.81
CA THR A 83 -2.54 14.70 -16.20
C THR A 83 -3.66 14.47 -15.18
N PHE A 84 -3.55 13.45 -14.34
CA PHE A 84 -4.51 13.15 -13.28
C PHE A 84 -4.29 14.05 -12.06
N PHE A 85 -3.04 14.16 -11.60
CA PHE A 85 -2.69 14.89 -10.39
C PHE A 85 -2.65 16.42 -10.59
N ASP A 86 -2.48 16.91 -11.81
CA ASP A 86 -2.48 18.34 -12.14
C ASP A 86 -3.89 18.97 -12.26
N ARG A 87 -4.97 18.19 -12.05
CA ARG A 87 -6.35 18.68 -12.19
C ARG A 87 -6.71 19.61 -11.03
N ALA A 88 -7.24 20.79 -11.36
CA ALA A 88 -7.65 21.79 -10.36
C ALA A 88 -8.78 21.27 -9.45
N GLU A 89 -9.69 20.45 -10.00
CA GLU A 89 -10.85 19.92 -9.28
C GLU A 89 -10.52 18.66 -8.46
N LEU A 90 -9.27 18.18 -8.49
CA LEU A 90 -8.88 16.90 -7.89
C LEU A 90 -9.23 16.83 -6.41
N ARG A 91 -9.01 17.93 -5.68
CA ARG A 91 -9.31 18.01 -4.25
C ARG A 91 -10.79 17.74 -3.98
N ASP A 92 -11.67 18.43 -4.71
CA ASP A 92 -13.12 18.32 -4.52
C ASP A 92 -13.61 16.91 -4.88
N VAL A 93 -13.07 16.33 -5.95
CA VAL A 93 -13.41 14.97 -6.39
C VAL A 93 -13.00 13.93 -5.34
N VAL A 94 -11.81 14.09 -4.76
CA VAL A 94 -11.31 13.18 -3.71
C VAL A 94 -12.13 13.31 -2.44
N GLU A 95 -12.47 14.53 -2.02
CA GLU A 95 -13.31 14.76 -0.84
C GLU A 95 -14.71 14.15 -1.00
N GLN A 96 -15.31 14.32 -2.17
CA GLN A 96 -16.60 13.68 -2.49
C GLN A 96 -16.52 12.16 -2.47
N ALA A 97 -15.44 11.58 -3.00
CA ALA A 97 -15.25 10.14 -3.01
C ALA A 97 -15.11 9.55 -1.60
N ILE A 98 -14.39 10.23 -0.71
CA ILE A 98 -14.23 9.81 0.69
C ILE A 98 -15.58 9.82 1.41
N GLU A 99 -16.36 10.88 1.21
CA GLU A 99 -17.67 11.00 1.83
C GLU A 99 -18.66 9.96 1.28
N GLN A 100 -18.58 9.63 -0.02
CA GLN A 100 -19.36 8.54 -0.61
C GLN A 100 -18.97 7.18 -0.02
N GLU A 101 -17.68 6.87 0.08
CA GLU A 101 -17.20 5.61 0.68
C GLU A 101 -17.66 5.50 2.14
N ARG A 102 -17.61 6.60 2.90
CA ARG A 102 -18.11 6.64 4.28
C ARG A 102 -19.60 6.33 4.38
N ARG A 103 -20.42 6.98 3.55
CA ARG A 103 -21.88 6.72 3.50
C ARG A 103 -22.20 5.30 3.08
N GLU A 104 -21.46 4.76 2.11
CA GLU A 104 -21.62 3.38 1.67
C GLU A 104 -21.26 2.39 2.78
N ALA A 105 -20.18 2.65 3.53
CA ALA A 105 -19.79 1.83 4.67
C ALA A 105 -20.87 1.84 5.76
N GLU A 106 -21.40 3.01 6.13
CA GLU A 106 -22.49 3.15 7.10
C GLU A 106 -23.76 2.41 6.64
N ARG A 107 -24.15 2.57 5.37
CA ARG A 107 -25.28 1.84 4.77
C ARG A 107 -25.06 0.33 4.82
N ASN A 108 -23.87 -0.14 4.45
CA ASN A 108 -23.54 -1.56 4.42
C ASN A 108 -23.52 -2.15 5.83
N GLU A 109 -23.06 -1.39 6.82
CA GLU A 109 -23.11 -1.79 8.23
C GLU A 109 -24.56 -1.92 8.73
N LEU A 110 -25.42 -0.94 8.43
CA LEU A 110 -26.84 -1.00 8.75
C LEU A 110 -27.49 -2.26 8.16
N LEU A 111 -27.27 -2.52 6.87
CA LEU A 111 -27.79 -3.72 6.20
C LEU A 111 -27.30 -5.01 6.86
N ASN A 112 -26.02 -5.07 7.23
CA ASN A 112 -25.43 -6.22 7.92
C ASN A 112 -26.08 -6.45 9.30
N ASN A 113 -26.37 -5.38 10.04
CA ASN A 113 -27.02 -5.45 11.35
C ASN A 113 -28.49 -5.93 11.25
N LEU A 114 -29.21 -5.49 10.20
CA LEU A 114 -30.56 -5.97 9.89
C LEU A 114 -30.55 -7.47 9.56
N ILE A 115 -29.64 -7.90 8.68
CA ILE A 115 -29.50 -9.32 8.28
C ILE A 115 -29.17 -10.21 9.50
N LYS A 116 -28.36 -9.71 10.43
CA LYS A 116 -27.96 -10.44 11.64
C LYS A 116 -29.00 -10.38 12.77
N GLY A 117 -30.14 -9.72 12.58
CA GLY A 117 -31.22 -9.65 13.57
C GLY A 117 -30.87 -8.88 14.84
N LYS A 118 -29.76 -8.14 14.87
CA LYS A 118 -29.30 -7.40 16.07
C LYS A 118 -30.17 -6.20 16.43
N THR A 119 -31.08 -5.78 15.55
CA THR A 119 -31.94 -4.61 15.72
C THR A 119 -33.35 -4.93 16.23
N LEU A 120 -33.70 -6.20 16.50
CA LEU A 120 -35.07 -6.61 16.82
C LEU A 120 -35.34 -6.99 18.29
N ILE A 121 -34.46 -6.63 19.22
CA ILE A 121 -34.70 -6.84 20.66
C ILE A 121 -34.47 -5.52 21.40
N GLN A 122 -35.58 -4.80 21.60
CA GLN A 122 -35.81 -3.88 22.72
C GLN A 122 -37.15 -4.23 23.33
#